data_AF-A0A4Q7WQX6-F1
#
_entry.id   AF-A0A4Q7WQX6-F1
#
_cell.length_a   1.000
_cell.length_b   1.000
_cell.length_c   1.000
_cell.angle_alpha   90.00
_cell.angle_beta   90.00
_cell.angle_gamma   90.00
#
_symmetry.space_group_name_H-M   'P 1'
#
loop_
_entity.id
_entity.type
_entity.pdbx_description
1 polymer ?
#
loop_
_entity_poly.entity_id
_entity_poly.type
_entity_poly.pdbx_seq_one_letter_code
_entity_poly.pdbx_strand_id
1 'polypeptide(L)'
;MNDEAARVLVVGRSPSVLEEVVELLRGSGYRADASNQFDQVLEDYDVGAIDVLVFGGMVPPDTKAHLSAEIGRRNAAVTFVQGLVGIPGVIAAQVDAVTRGSSSSGVEVEYIPEGRIIRVTLPGDVRVTVDAFWMTSWTPPEPGSTSSTVFEGDLTTGSHDVALPERVPSEASFAVVTVGDQVRTLAVGPMPKALARMVPKSASDHRLPDVPSVTTQTDLAPGR
;
A
#
# COMPACT_ATOMS: atom_id res chain seq x y z
N MET A 1 -25.55 -5.48 6.50
CA MET A 1 -24.33 -6.01 5.85
C MET A 1 -23.40 -6.38 6.98
N ASN A 2 -22.95 -7.63 7.05
CA ASN A 2 -22.09 -8.07 8.14
C ASN A 2 -20.83 -7.20 8.14
N ASP A 3 -20.61 -6.56 9.28
CA ASP A 3 -19.51 -5.65 9.59
C ASP A 3 -18.24 -6.48 9.84
N GLU A 4 -17.88 -7.32 8.87
CA GLU A 4 -16.73 -8.20 8.97
C GLU A 4 -15.51 -7.49 8.37
N ALA A 5 -14.47 -7.37 9.19
CA ALA A 5 -13.19 -6.79 8.80
C ALA A 5 -12.67 -7.41 7.49
N ALA A 6 -12.38 -6.56 6.50
CA ALA A 6 -11.88 -7.02 5.20
C ALA A 6 -10.59 -7.84 5.37
N ARG A 7 -10.50 -8.93 4.60
CA ARG A 7 -9.40 -9.89 4.59
C ARG A 7 -8.37 -9.47 3.55
N VAL A 8 -7.18 -9.14 4.01
CA VAL A 8 -6.10 -8.56 3.20
C VAL A 8 -4.93 -9.52 3.18
N LEU A 9 -4.42 -9.83 1.99
CA LEU A 9 -3.16 -10.55 1.83
C LEU A 9 -2.13 -9.66 1.15
N VAL A 10 -0.94 -9.55 1.74
CA VAL A 10 0.19 -8.79 1.17
C VAL A 10 1.28 -9.75 0.75
N VAL A 11 1.54 -9.82 -0.55
CA VAL A 11 2.60 -10.67 -1.12
C VAL A 11 3.77 -9.78 -1.53
N GLY A 12 4.93 -9.98 -0.90
CA GLY A 12 6.11 -9.14 -1.14
C GLY A 12 7.40 -9.85 -0.78
N ARG A 13 8.54 -9.18 -0.94
CA ARG A 13 9.85 -9.82 -0.69
C ARG A 13 10.40 -9.55 0.71
N SER A 14 10.30 -8.30 1.17
CA SER A 14 10.97 -7.80 2.38
C SER A 14 10.24 -8.27 3.65
N PRO A 15 10.85 -9.13 4.49
CA PRO A 15 10.29 -9.52 5.79
C PRO A 15 9.84 -8.34 6.65
N SER A 16 10.71 -7.34 6.87
CA SER A 16 10.38 -6.24 7.78
C SER A 16 9.18 -5.42 7.31
N VAL A 17 9.08 -5.17 5.99
CA VAL A 17 7.92 -4.48 5.42
C VAL A 17 6.64 -5.30 5.56
N LEU A 18 6.71 -6.62 5.33
CA LEU A 18 5.53 -7.49 5.44
C LEU A 18 4.99 -7.53 6.87
N GLU A 19 5.88 -7.66 7.86
CA GLU A 19 5.52 -7.67 9.28
C GLU A 19 4.89 -6.34 9.71
N GLU A 20 5.53 -5.21 9.37
CA GLU A 20 5.05 -3.88 9.75
C GLU A 20 3.72 -3.52 9.05
N VAL A 21 3.54 -3.90 7.78
CA VAL A 21 2.26 -3.71 7.07
C VAL A 21 1.14 -4.49 7.75
N VAL A 22 1.40 -5.73 8.13
CA VAL A 22 0.41 -6.58 8.83
C VAL A 22 0.03 -5.97 10.17
N GLU A 23 1.01 -5.47 10.93
CA GLU A 23 0.76 -4.77 12.19
C GLU A 23 -0.13 -3.53 11.99
N LEU A 24 0.21 -2.67 11.03
CA LEU A 24 -0.56 -1.46 10.72
C LEU A 24 -1.99 -1.79 10.29
N LEU A 25 -2.16 -2.76 9.39
CA LEU A 25 -3.49 -3.15 8.91
C LEU A 25 -4.33 -3.77 10.03
N ARG A 26 -3.77 -4.66 10.85
CA ARG A 26 -4.48 -5.24 12.00
C ARG A 26 -4.83 -4.16 13.04
N GLY A 27 -3.94 -3.22 13.29
CA GLY A 27 -4.20 -2.05 14.12
C GLY A 27 -5.34 -1.18 13.62
N SER A 28 -5.53 -1.11 12.30
CA SER A 28 -6.65 -0.44 11.63
C SER A 28 -7.91 -1.30 11.51
N GLY A 29 -7.93 -2.50 12.09
CA GLY A 29 -9.10 -3.37 12.15
C GLY A 29 -9.25 -4.36 10.99
N TYR A 30 -8.27 -4.50 10.11
CA TYR A 30 -8.28 -5.51 9.03
C TYR A 30 -7.87 -6.90 9.53
N ARG A 31 -8.35 -7.94 8.84
CA ARG A 31 -7.77 -9.29 8.94
C ARG A 31 -6.65 -9.39 7.91
N ALA A 32 -5.46 -8.98 8.31
CA ALA A 32 -4.32 -8.88 7.39
C ALA A 32 -3.29 -9.99 7.61
N ASP A 33 -2.86 -10.58 6.50
CA ASP A 33 -1.84 -11.60 6.41
C ASP A 33 -0.81 -11.23 5.33
N ALA A 34 0.36 -11.85 5.36
CA ALA A 34 1.44 -11.55 4.43
C ALA A 34 2.34 -12.75 4.17
N SER A 35 2.88 -12.83 2.95
CA SER A 35 3.85 -13.86 2.59
C SER A 35 4.92 -13.38 1.62
N ASN A 36 6.13 -13.93 1.76
CA ASN A 36 7.17 -13.90 0.73
C ASN A 36 7.42 -15.25 0.04
N GLN A 37 6.61 -16.26 0.35
CA GLN A 37 6.67 -17.60 -0.24
C GLN A 37 5.73 -17.67 -1.45
N PHE A 38 6.12 -17.05 -2.56
CA PHE A 38 5.24 -16.82 -3.71
C PHE A 38 4.58 -18.09 -4.27
N ASP A 39 5.33 -19.19 -4.33
CA ASP A 39 4.86 -20.46 -4.88
C ASP A 39 3.91 -21.21 -3.93
N GLN A 40 3.83 -20.79 -2.67
CA GLN A 40 3.01 -21.41 -1.63
C GLN A 40 1.70 -20.64 -1.37
N VAL A 41 1.53 -19.44 -1.95
CA VAL A 41 0.37 -18.58 -1.67
C VAL A 41 -0.98 -19.28 -1.92
N LEU A 42 -1.08 -20.12 -2.95
CA LEU A 42 -2.33 -20.83 -3.29
C LEU A 42 -2.63 -22.03 -2.39
N GLU A 43 -1.64 -22.47 -1.60
CA GLU A 43 -1.71 -23.60 -0.68
C GLU A 43 -1.89 -23.12 0.76
N ASP A 44 -1.16 -22.07 1.14
CA ASP A 44 -1.11 -21.53 2.51
C ASP A 44 -2.33 -20.67 2.89
N TYR A 45 -3.08 -20.15 1.90
CA TYR A 45 -4.16 -19.21 2.14
C TYR A 45 -5.47 -19.63 1.49
N ASP A 46 -6.57 -19.40 2.21
CA ASP A 46 -7.92 -19.45 1.63
C ASP A 46 -8.16 -18.24 0.73
N VAL A 47 -7.67 -18.33 -0.52
CA VAL A 47 -7.80 -17.29 -1.53
C VAL A 47 -9.25 -17.01 -1.94
N GLY A 48 -10.17 -17.93 -1.63
CA GLY A 48 -11.61 -17.78 -1.84
C GLY A 48 -12.24 -16.69 -0.97
N ALA A 49 -11.59 -16.34 0.14
CA ALA A 49 -12.09 -15.39 1.11
C ALA A 49 -11.25 -14.11 1.23
N ILE A 50 -10.29 -13.88 0.34
CA ILE A 50 -9.48 -12.65 0.32
C ILE A 50 -10.29 -11.52 -0.35
N ASP A 51 -10.43 -10.38 0.33
CA ASP A 51 -11.08 -9.19 -0.24
C ASP A 51 -10.07 -8.34 -1.02
N VAL A 52 -8.85 -8.21 -0.50
CA VAL A 52 -7.78 -7.40 -1.11
C VAL A 52 -6.47 -8.17 -1.17
N LEU A 53 -5.87 -8.27 -2.37
CA LEU A 53 -4.53 -8.82 -2.57
C LEU A 53 -3.56 -7.72 -3.01
N VAL A 54 -2.53 -7.45 -2.22
CA VAL A 54 -1.49 -6.48 -2.55
C VAL A 54 -0.24 -7.19 -3.07
N PHE A 55 0.22 -6.83 -4.26
CA PHE A 55 1.52 -7.27 -4.79
C PHE A 55 2.61 -6.23 -4.61
N GLY A 56 3.66 -6.56 -3.88
CA GLY A 56 4.87 -5.77 -3.77
C GLY A 56 5.60 -5.60 -5.11
N GLY A 57 6.42 -4.56 -5.22
CA GLY A 57 7.20 -4.26 -6.42
C GLY A 57 8.22 -5.33 -6.80
N MET A 58 8.71 -6.11 -5.81
CA MET A 58 9.71 -7.16 -5.99
C MET A 58 9.11 -8.57 -6.23
N VAL A 59 7.79 -8.69 -6.37
CA VAL A 59 7.18 -9.94 -6.83
C VAL A 59 7.41 -10.04 -8.35
N PRO A 60 7.93 -11.16 -8.88
CA PRO A 60 8.17 -11.28 -10.32
C PRO A 60 6.89 -11.11 -11.16
N PRO A 61 6.97 -10.49 -12.36
CA PRO A 61 5.79 -10.27 -13.22
C PRO A 61 5.02 -11.55 -13.56
N ASP A 62 5.72 -12.63 -13.92
CA ASP A 62 5.10 -13.91 -14.26
C ASP A 62 4.36 -14.52 -13.04
N THR A 63 4.95 -14.39 -11.86
CA THR A 63 4.34 -14.80 -10.59
C THR A 63 3.08 -13.99 -10.29
N LYS A 64 3.10 -12.66 -10.47
CA LYS A 64 1.89 -11.81 -10.31
C LYS A 64 0.79 -12.23 -11.27
N ALA A 65 1.14 -12.46 -12.55
CA ALA A 65 0.19 -12.88 -13.56
C ALA A 65 -0.44 -14.23 -13.22
N HIS A 66 0.39 -15.20 -12.81
CA HIS A 66 -0.08 -16.52 -12.37
C HIS A 66 -1.02 -16.43 -11.16
N LEU A 67 -0.59 -15.78 -10.07
CA LEU A 67 -1.39 -15.64 -8.86
C LEU A 67 -2.70 -14.87 -9.14
N SER A 68 -2.65 -13.79 -9.92
CA SER A 68 -3.86 -13.03 -10.28
C SER A 68 -4.86 -13.88 -11.06
N ALA A 69 -4.38 -14.69 -12.01
CA ALA A 69 -5.24 -15.58 -12.79
C ALA A 69 -5.84 -16.69 -11.92
N GLU A 70 -5.05 -17.36 -11.10
CA GLU A 70 -5.53 -18.45 -10.23
C GLU A 70 -6.52 -17.97 -9.18
N ILE A 71 -6.19 -16.87 -8.50
CA ILE A 71 -7.06 -16.30 -7.47
C ILE A 71 -8.32 -15.74 -8.09
N GLY A 72 -8.22 -15.01 -9.21
CA GLY A 72 -9.39 -14.47 -9.92
C GLY A 72 -10.36 -15.56 -10.42
N ARG A 73 -9.86 -16.75 -10.74
CA ARG A 73 -10.72 -17.92 -11.08
C ARG A 73 -11.50 -18.46 -9.87
N ARG A 74 -10.92 -18.40 -8.67
CA ARG A 74 -11.52 -18.92 -7.44
C ARG A 74 -12.36 -17.87 -6.71
N ASN A 75 -12.03 -16.60 -6.88
CA ASN A 75 -12.62 -15.45 -6.22
C ASN A 75 -12.65 -14.27 -7.20
N ALA A 76 -13.79 -14.07 -7.86
CA ALA A 76 -13.98 -12.98 -8.81
C ALA A 76 -14.19 -11.60 -8.14
N ALA A 77 -14.38 -11.57 -6.81
CA ALA A 77 -14.64 -10.35 -6.06
C ALA A 77 -13.37 -9.69 -5.48
N VAL A 78 -12.24 -10.40 -5.51
CA VAL A 78 -10.97 -9.89 -4.98
C VAL A 78 -10.54 -8.61 -5.70
N THR A 79 -10.07 -7.64 -4.92
CA THR A 79 -9.43 -6.43 -5.44
C THR A 79 -7.92 -6.62 -5.46
N PHE A 80 -7.32 -6.57 -6.65
CA PHE A 80 -5.87 -6.61 -6.81
C PHE A 80 -5.27 -5.20 -6.73
N VAL A 81 -4.30 -5.02 -5.84
CA VAL A 81 -3.57 -3.76 -5.64
C VAL A 81 -2.10 -3.97 -6.01
N GLN A 82 -1.59 -3.17 -6.93
CA GLN A 82 -0.16 -3.06 -7.15
C GLN A 82 0.42 -2.10 -6.10
N GLY A 83 1.17 -2.63 -5.14
CA GLY A 83 1.87 -1.81 -4.16
C GLY A 83 2.82 -0.83 -4.85
N LEU A 84 2.73 0.45 -4.50
CA LEU A 84 3.51 1.53 -5.10
C LEU A 84 5.00 1.41 -4.72
N VAL A 85 5.25 1.06 -3.46
CA VAL A 85 6.58 1.01 -2.86
C VAL A 85 6.56 0.10 -1.64
N GLY A 86 7.71 -0.44 -1.25
CA GLY A 86 7.90 -1.15 0.01
C GLY A 86 7.98 -0.21 1.22
N ILE A 87 7.00 0.69 1.38
CA ILE A 87 6.83 1.51 2.58
C ILE A 87 5.53 1.06 3.27
N PRO A 88 5.59 0.57 4.51
CA PRO A 88 4.43 0.00 5.18
C PRO A 88 3.22 0.92 5.26
N GLY A 89 3.40 2.16 5.69
CA GLY A 89 2.31 3.14 5.77
C GLY A 89 1.66 3.47 4.42
N VAL A 90 2.43 3.44 3.32
CA VAL A 90 1.87 3.66 1.98
C VAL A 90 1.03 2.46 1.54
N ILE A 91 1.52 1.24 1.79
CA ILE A 91 0.78 0.01 1.45
C ILE A 91 -0.53 -0.05 2.25
N ALA A 92 -0.48 0.21 3.56
CA ALA A 92 -1.68 0.24 4.41
C ALA A 92 -2.70 1.29 3.90
N ALA A 93 -2.24 2.49 3.53
CA ALA A 93 -3.09 3.51 2.95
C ALA A 93 -3.69 3.13 1.59
N GLN A 94 -2.97 2.39 0.74
CA GLN A 94 -3.52 1.87 -0.51
C GLN A 94 -4.65 0.85 -0.27
N VAL A 95 -4.53 0.03 0.78
CA VAL A 95 -5.59 -0.89 1.20
C VAL A 95 -6.80 -0.09 1.68
N ASP A 96 -6.62 0.88 2.58
CA ASP A 96 -7.71 1.76 3.02
C ASP A 96 -8.42 2.46 1.85
N ALA A 97 -7.66 2.91 0.85
CA ALA A 97 -8.20 3.60 -0.32
C ALA A 97 -9.14 2.72 -1.16
N VAL A 98 -8.88 1.41 -1.24
CA VAL A 98 -9.72 0.47 -2.01
C VAL A 98 -10.87 -0.13 -1.21
N THR A 99 -10.73 -0.24 0.11
CA THR A 99 -11.76 -0.84 0.99
C THR A 99 -12.82 0.16 1.42
N ARG A 100 -12.47 1.44 1.65
CA ARG A 100 -13.41 2.44 2.19
C ARG A 100 -14.37 3.04 1.14
N GLY A 101 -14.23 2.66 -0.13
CA GLY A 101 -15.11 3.09 -1.21
C GLY A 101 -14.92 4.57 -1.60
N SER A 102 -15.17 4.89 -2.87
CA SER A 102 -15.14 6.27 -3.38
C SER A 102 -16.47 6.97 -3.09
N SER A 103 -16.76 7.25 -1.82
CA SER A 103 -18.08 7.70 -1.35
C SER A 103 -18.30 9.22 -1.38
N SER A 104 -17.56 9.98 -2.19
CA SER A 104 -17.92 11.39 -2.45
C SER A 104 -17.47 11.83 -3.85
N SER A 105 -18.44 12.28 -4.63
CA SER A 105 -18.29 12.65 -6.05
C SER A 105 -17.70 14.05 -6.26
N GLY A 106 -16.89 14.55 -5.32
CA GLY A 106 -16.41 15.94 -5.38
C GLY A 106 -15.13 16.26 -4.61
N VAL A 107 -14.50 15.29 -3.94
CA VAL A 107 -13.15 15.49 -3.40
C VAL A 107 -12.14 15.20 -4.50
N GLU A 108 -11.32 16.19 -4.83
CA GLU A 108 -10.21 16.06 -5.78
C GLU A 108 -8.90 16.27 -5.05
N VAL A 109 -7.93 15.40 -5.31
CA VAL A 109 -6.57 15.50 -4.76
C VAL A 109 -5.58 15.37 -5.90
N GLU A 110 -4.74 16.39 -6.07
CA GLU A 110 -3.73 16.46 -7.13
C GLU A 110 -2.37 16.82 -6.54
N TYR A 111 -1.30 16.28 -7.13
CA TYR A 111 0.06 16.73 -6.88
C TYR A 111 0.55 17.62 -8.02
N ILE A 112 0.99 18.84 -7.69
CA ILE A 112 1.53 19.84 -8.60
C ILE A 112 3.07 19.84 -8.46
N PRO A 113 3.82 19.22 -9.41
CA PRO A 113 5.25 18.97 -9.24
C PRO A 113 6.11 20.24 -9.18
N GLU A 114 5.75 21.30 -9.93
CA GLU A 114 6.56 22.52 -10.05
C GLU A 114 6.74 23.24 -8.71
N GLY A 115 5.73 23.16 -7.83
CA GLY A 115 5.74 23.75 -6.49
C GLY A 115 5.89 22.73 -5.36
N ARG A 116 5.89 21.43 -5.67
CA ARG A 116 5.75 20.34 -4.68
C ARG A 116 4.53 20.53 -3.78
N ILE A 117 3.39 20.85 -4.40
CA ILE A 117 2.14 21.18 -3.71
C ILE A 117 1.15 20.02 -3.87
N ILE A 118 0.49 19.66 -2.78
CA ILE A 118 -0.71 18.81 -2.81
C ILE A 118 -1.90 19.75 -2.77
N ARG A 119 -2.69 19.76 -3.84
CA ARG A 119 -3.94 20.50 -3.92
C ARG A 119 -5.09 19.59 -3.54
N VAL A 120 -5.91 20.05 -2.60
CA VAL A 120 -7.12 19.36 -2.13
C VAL A 120 -8.32 20.25 -2.40
N THR A 121 -9.24 19.80 -3.25
CA THR A 121 -10.51 20.46 -3.52
C THR A 121 -11.62 19.74 -2.78
N LEU A 122 -12.37 20.48 -1.97
CA LEU A 122 -13.37 19.94 -1.04
C LEU A 122 -14.78 20.48 -1.36
N PRO A 123 -15.81 19.62 -1.42
CA PRO A 123 -17.20 20.03 -1.62
C PRO A 123 -17.89 20.51 -0.32
N GLY A 124 -17.22 20.36 0.83
CA GLY A 124 -17.75 20.63 2.16
C GLY A 124 -16.62 20.73 3.18
N ASP A 125 -16.95 21.22 4.38
CA ASP A 125 -15.98 21.35 5.47
C ASP A 125 -15.68 19.97 6.06
N VAL A 126 -14.39 19.61 6.13
CA VAL A 126 -13.97 18.26 6.51
C VAL A 126 -12.55 18.24 7.06
N ARG A 127 -12.29 17.28 7.95
CA ARG A 127 -10.95 16.97 8.45
C ARG A 127 -10.08 16.44 7.32
N VAL A 128 -8.90 17.02 7.15
CA VAL A 128 -7.88 16.58 6.20
C VAL A 128 -6.57 16.29 6.91
N THR A 129 -5.96 15.16 6.58
CA THR A 129 -4.56 14.86 6.92
C THR A 129 -3.75 14.65 5.66
N VAL A 130 -2.50 15.11 5.68
CA VAL A 130 -1.51 14.89 4.63
C VAL A 130 -0.25 14.38 5.31
N ASP A 131 0.05 13.12 5.09
CA ASP A 131 1.25 12.46 5.60
C ASP A 131 2.20 12.19 4.44
N ALA A 132 3.47 12.58 4.60
CA ALA A 132 4.52 12.26 3.65
C ALA A 132 5.31 11.04 4.13
N PHE A 133 5.67 10.18 3.19
CA PHE A 133 6.46 8.98 3.40
C PHE A 133 7.61 8.95 2.40
N TRP A 134 8.79 8.50 2.79
CA TRP A 134 9.91 8.35 1.86
C TRP A 134 10.86 7.24 2.31
N MET A 135 11.59 6.67 1.35
CA MET A 135 12.58 5.66 1.69
C MET A 135 13.86 6.33 2.20
N THR A 136 14.44 5.74 3.24
CA THR A 136 15.73 6.14 3.84
C THR A 136 16.87 5.21 3.43
N SER A 137 16.55 4.00 2.96
CA SER A 137 17.49 3.04 2.39
C SER A 137 16.84 2.26 1.26
N TRP A 138 17.61 1.99 0.20
CA TRP A 138 17.18 1.30 -1.02
C TRP A 138 17.77 -0.10 -1.16
N THR A 139 18.65 -0.48 -0.22
CA THR A 139 19.46 -1.69 -0.33
C THR A 139 18.60 -2.90 -0.03
N PRO A 140 18.40 -3.83 -0.98
CA PRO A 140 17.70 -5.07 -0.69
C PRO A 140 18.46 -5.91 0.35
N PRO A 141 17.76 -6.81 1.06
CA PRO A 141 16.34 -7.10 0.90
C PRO A 141 15.40 -6.15 1.66
N GLU A 142 15.92 -5.35 2.59
CA GLU A 142 15.15 -4.55 3.53
C GLU A 142 15.25 -3.05 3.21
N PRO A 143 14.26 -2.47 2.50
CA PRO A 143 14.20 -1.03 2.37
C PRO A 143 13.95 -0.37 3.73
N GLY A 144 14.63 0.75 3.97
CA GLY A 144 14.33 1.62 5.10
C GLY A 144 13.32 2.68 4.69
N SER A 145 12.42 3.07 5.60
CA SER A 145 11.49 4.17 5.34
C SER A 145 11.23 5.00 6.58
N THR A 146 10.63 6.17 6.39
CA THR A 146 10.18 7.06 7.46
C THR A 146 9.01 7.90 6.97
N SER A 147 8.37 8.64 7.87
CA SER A 147 7.21 9.46 7.57
C SER A 147 7.19 10.76 8.37
N SER A 148 6.34 11.69 7.93
CA SER A 148 6.05 12.93 8.65
C SER A 148 4.69 13.47 8.24
N THR A 149 3.87 13.83 9.22
CA THR A 149 2.67 14.63 9.00
C THR A 149 3.06 16.01 8.48
N VAL A 150 2.55 16.36 7.31
CA VAL A 150 2.75 17.64 6.64
C VAL A 150 1.63 18.61 7.01
N PHE A 151 0.40 18.10 7.06
CA PHE A 151 -0.77 18.87 7.43
C PHE A 151 -1.75 18.00 8.19
N GLU A 152 -2.39 18.58 9.20
CA GLU A 152 -3.53 17.99 9.89
C GLU A 152 -4.43 19.13 10.38
N GLY A 153 -5.68 19.14 9.95
CA GLY A 153 -6.59 20.25 10.25
C GLY A 153 -7.96 20.09 9.61
N ASP A 154 -8.91 20.90 10.06
CA ASP A 154 -10.20 21.06 9.39
C ASP A 154 -10.05 22.09 8.27
N LEU A 155 -10.45 21.71 7.06
CA LEU A 155 -10.44 22.59 5.90
C LEU A 155 -11.88 22.90 5.49
N THR A 156 -12.12 24.14 5.10
CA THR A 156 -13.45 24.56 4.62
C THR A 156 -13.66 24.11 3.17
N THR A 157 -14.88 24.26 2.68
CA THR A 157 -15.19 24.09 1.24
C THR A 157 -14.26 24.94 0.35
N GLY A 158 -13.79 24.38 -0.77
CA GLY A 158 -12.91 25.08 -1.73
C GLY A 158 -11.60 24.34 -2.01
N SER A 159 -10.65 25.04 -2.64
CA SER A 159 -9.33 24.51 -3.00
C SER A 159 -8.27 24.97 -2.01
N HIS A 160 -7.48 24.03 -1.51
CA HIS A 160 -6.42 24.26 -0.52
C HIS A 160 -5.10 23.68 -1.00
N ASP A 161 -4.04 24.46 -0.84
CA ASP A 161 -2.69 24.07 -1.24
C ASP A 161 -1.87 23.73 0.00
N VAL A 162 -1.34 22.51 0.04
CA VAL A 162 -0.43 22.02 1.09
C VAL A 162 0.95 21.83 0.47
N ALA A 163 1.89 22.71 0.83
CA ALA A 163 3.27 22.60 0.37
C ALA A 163 4.02 21.48 1.10
N LEU A 164 4.70 20.60 0.35
CA LEU A 164 5.58 19.62 0.94
C LEU A 164 6.84 20.31 1.49
N PRO A 165 7.23 20.06 2.75
CA PRO A 165 8.40 20.69 3.34
C PRO A 165 9.69 20.11 2.74
N GLU A 166 10.77 20.90 2.78
CA GLU A 166 12.08 20.51 2.22
C GLU A 166 12.64 19.20 2.79
N ARG A 167 12.26 18.84 4.03
CA ARG A 167 12.65 17.57 4.67
C ARG A 167 12.14 16.34 3.92
N VAL A 168 11.06 16.47 3.14
CA VAL A 168 10.57 15.39 2.28
C VAL A 168 11.46 15.38 1.03
N PRO A 169 12.17 14.28 0.72
CA PRO A 169 13.04 14.21 -0.45
C PRO A 169 12.28 14.39 -1.76
N SER A 170 12.99 14.80 -2.82
CA SER A 170 12.42 14.94 -4.16
C SER A 170 12.29 13.61 -4.90
N GLU A 171 12.92 12.54 -4.45
CA GLU A 171 12.85 11.21 -5.06
C GLU A 171 12.23 10.20 -4.09
N ALA A 172 11.45 9.27 -4.64
CA ALA A 172 10.77 8.17 -3.94
C ALA A 172 10.17 8.59 -2.60
N SER A 173 9.42 9.67 -2.71
CA SER A 173 8.54 10.20 -1.71
C SER A 173 7.10 10.01 -2.17
N PHE A 174 6.24 9.76 -1.21
CA PHE A 174 4.83 9.48 -1.40
C PHE A 174 4.04 10.34 -0.41
N ALA A 175 2.82 10.69 -0.79
CA ALA A 175 1.90 11.35 0.09
C ALA A 175 0.64 10.51 0.26
N VAL A 176 0.16 10.42 1.49
CA VAL A 176 -1.14 9.89 1.84
C VAL A 176 -2.00 11.06 2.26
N VAL A 177 -3.10 11.27 1.55
CA VAL A 177 -4.08 12.32 1.84
C VAL A 177 -5.35 11.64 2.31
N THR A 178 -5.76 11.94 3.53
CA THR A 178 -7.03 11.47 4.10
C THR A 178 -7.99 12.64 4.17
N VAL A 179 -9.19 12.48 3.60
CA VAL A 179 -10.26 13.48 3.60
C VAL A 179 -11.54 12.78 4.10
N GLY A 180 -11.86 12.96 5.38
CA GLY A 180 -12.94 12.20 6.02
C GLY A 180 -12.70 10.68 5.94
N ASP A 181 -13.54 9.95 5.22
CA ASP A 181 -13.41 8.51 4.98
C ASP A 181 -12.56 8.14 3.76
N GLN A 182 -12.20 9.12 2.92
CA GLN A 182 -11.43 8.88 1.70
C GLN A 182 -9.94 8.91 1.95
N VAL A 183 -9.23 7.97 1.31
CA VAL A 183 -7.77 7.93 1.29
C VAL A 183 -7.28 8.02 -0.16
N ARG A 184 -6.23 8.80 -0.38
CA ARG A 184 -5.51 8.92 -1.65
C ARG A 184 -4.02 8.77 -1.42
N THR A 185 -3.39 7.89 -2.20
CA THR A 185 -1.93 7.71 -2.20
C THR A 185 -1.35 8.27 -3.49
N LEU A 186 -0.37 9.16 -3.38
CA LEU A 186 0.26 9.85 -4.51
C LEU A 186 1.77 9.61 -4.50
N ALA A 187 2.37 9.37 -5.66
CA ALA A 187 3.81 9.49 -5.83
C ALA A 187 4.16 10.98 -6.00
N VAL A 188 4.93 11.55 -5.06
CA VAL A 188 5.31 12.97 -5.06
C VAL A 188 6.81 13.18 -5.32
N GLY A 189 7.56 12.08 -5.41
CA GLY A 189 8.92 12.05 -5.95
C GLY A 189 9.09 10.80 -6.83
N PRO A 190 9.71 10.91 -8.02
CA PRO A 190 9.92 9.77 -8.89
C PRO A 190 10.79 8.71 -8.21
N MET A 191 10.53 7.44 -8.52
CA MET A 191 11.39 6.35 -8.07
C MET A 191 12.78 6.46 -8.71
N PRO A 192 13.88 6.33 -7.94
CA PRO A 192 15.23 6.36 -8.49
C PRO A 192 15.41 5.28 -9.57
N LYS A 193 16.04 5.65 -10.70
CA LYS A 193 16.31 4.71 -11.80
C LYS A 193 17.12 3.48 -11.36
N ALA A 194 17.94 3.62 -10.31
CA ALA A 194 18.70 2.52 -9.74
C ALA A 194 17.79 1.40 -9.22
N LEU A 195 16.71 1.76 -8.52
CA LEU A 195 15.74 0.80 -7.97
C LEU A 195 14.96 0.09 -9.07
N ALA A 196 14.60 0.80 -10.14
CA ALA A 196 13.92 0.21 -11.30
C ALA A 196 14.73 -0.92 -11.97
N ARG A 197 16.07 -0.90 -11.87
CA ARG A 197 16.95 -1.96 -12.40
C ARG A 197 16.96 -3.23 -11.53
N MET A 198 16.54 -3.11 -10.27
CA MET A 198 16.55 -4.19 -9.29
C MET A 198 15.25 -5.00 -9.30
N VAL A 199 14.20 -4.49 -9.94
CA VAL A 199 12.93 -5.20 -10.11
C VAL A 199 13.20 -6.53 -10.84
N PRO A 200 12.77 -7.68 -10.30
CA PRO A 200 12.89 -8.97 -10.96
C PRO A 200 12.17 -8.97 -12.30
N LYS A 201 12.80 -9.56 -13.32
CA LYS A 201 12.18 -9.69 -14.66
C LYS A 201 11.35 -10.96 -14.80
N SER A 202 11.67 -12.00 -14.04
CA SER A 202 11.00 -13.30 -14.05
C SER A 202 11.20 -14.01 -12.71
N ALA A 203 10.49 -15.12 -12.48
CA ALA A 203 10.63 -15.93 -11.27
C ALA A 203 12.04 -16.54 -11.11
N SER A 204 12.75 -16.74 -12.21
CA SER A 204 14.13 -17.26 -12.25
C SER A 204 15.21 -16.18 -12.03
N ASP A 205 14.81 -14.95 -11.69
CA ASP A 205 15.74 -13.83 -11.47
C ASP A 205 16.32 -13.86 -10.05
N HIS A 206 17.51 -14.46 -9.91
CA HIS A 206 18.22 -14.65 -8.64
C HIS A 206 19.22 -13.53 -8.32
N ARG A 207 19.07 -12.33 -8.91
CA ARG A 207 20.00 -11.21 -8.65
C ARG A 207 19.91 -10.64 -7.22
N LEU A 208 18.81 -10.90 -6.52
CA LEU A 208 18.56 -10.43 -5.17
C LEU A 208 18.91 -11.53 -4.15
N PRO A 209 19.46 -11.16 -2.97
CA PRO A 209 19.81 -12.13 -1.93
C PRO A 209 18.58 -12.83 -1.37
N ASP A 210 18.77 -14.06 -0.89
CA ASP A 210 17.74 -14.80 -0.18
C ASP A 210 17.32 -14.08 1.11
N VAL A 211 16.06 -14.29 1.49
CA VAL A 211 15.45 -13.68 2.68
C VAL A 211 14.81 -14.76 3.54
N PRO A 212 14.75 -14.57 4.87
CA PRO A 212 13.96 -15.45 5.73
C PRO A 212 12.52 -15.55 5.25
N SER A 213 11.94 -16.76 5.32
CA SER A 213 10.54 -16.97 4.99
C SER A 213 9.63 -16.24 5.98
N VAL A 214 8.63 -15.55 5.45
CA VAL A 214 7.56 -14.91 6.22
C VAL A 214 6.23 -15.44 5.69
N THR A 215 5.42 -15.95 6.61
CA THR A 215 4.02 -16.33 6.43
C THR A 215 3.31 -15.94 7.71
N THR A 216 2.38 -14.99 7.64
CA THR A 216 1.53 -14.63 8.77
C THR A 216 0.11 -15.12 8.50
N GLN A 217 -0.56 -15.60 9.54
CA GLN A 217 -1.96 -16.00 9.47
C GLN A 217 -2.71 -15.34 10.61
N THR A 218 -3.94 -14.91 10.32
CA THR A 218 -4.86 -14.43 11.33
C THR A 218 -5.63 -15.64 11.81
N ASP A 219 -5.48 -15.99 13.10
CA ASP A 219 -6.21 -17.11 13.70
C ASP A 219 -7.71 -16.93 13.44
N LEU A 220 -8.31 -17.84 12.67
CA LEU A 220 -9.75 -18.06 12.74
C LEU A 220 -10.00 -18.62 14.13
N ALA A 221 -10.50 -17.79 15.05
CA ALA A 221 -10.97 -18.28 16.34
C ALA A 221 -11.86 -19.52 16.09
N PRO A 222 -11.59 -20.68 16.73
CA PRO A 222 -12.45 -21.84 16.56
C PRO A 222 -13.87 -21.45 16.98
N GLY A 223 -14.80 -21.62 16.04
CA GLY A 223 -16.20 -21.25 16.23
C GLY A 223 -16.73 -21.76 17.56
N ARG A 224 -17.34 -20.86 18.33
CA ARG A 224 -18.21 -21.21 19.45
C ARG A 224 -19.58 -21.61 18.96
#